data_AF-A0A4Q8K6P4-F1
#
_entry.id   AF-A0A4Q8K6P4-F1
#
_cell.length_a   1.000
_cell.length_b   1.000
_cell.length_c   1.000
_cell.angle_alpha   90.00
_cell.angle_beta   90.00
_cell.angle_gamma   90.00
#
_symmetry.space_group_name_H-M   'P 1'
#
loop_
_entity.id
_entity.type
_entity.pdbx_description
1 polymer ?
#
loop_
_entity_poly.entity_id
_entity_poly.type
_entity_poly.pdbx_seq_one_letter_code
_entity_poly.pdbx_strand_id
1 'polypeptide(L)'
;MHRAVIVLLLLHVGVESILVCIPRICDHVRCPDLTNCKDKNGRVKEKAGFCGCCDACVTQLERGKKCISALLLTNTQPTEECSVDKGLVCDPVTWTCLSPKEINSQPGHFRSKRSPFFTQPFPRPKNDFASKQCKDGMCWCVTQDGINLGYNTALSEANDMKCVCAGKAYNPEHLLGNTFRCDKKGNFKPFQCIGSMCSCVDPLTGVTQGMPEHIGPAIGNLKCAKY
;
A
#
# COMPACT_ATOMS: atom_id res chain seq x y z
N MET A 1 -45.99 45.66 28.40
CA MET A 1 -46.18 45.03 27.07
C MET A 1 -44.85 44.35 26.71
N HIS A 2 -44.72 43.04 26.95
CA HIS A 2 -43.47 42.31 26.66
C HIS A 2 -43.60 41.66 25.28
N ARG A 3 -42.80 42.11 24.31
CA ARG A 3 -42.71 41.49 22.99
C ARG A 3 -41.75 40.31 23.08
N ALA A 4 -42.27 39.10 23.05
CA ALA A 4 -41.47 37.89 22.93
C ALA A 4 -40.90 37.82 21.50
N VAL A 5 -39.57 37.90 21.38
CA VAL A 5 -38.85 37.70 20.12
C VAL A 5 -38.55 36.21 20.00
N ILE A 6 -39.26 35.51 19.12
CA ILE A 6 -39.02 34.10 18.82
C ILE A 6 -37.90 34.04 17.77
N VAL A 7 -36.71 33.64 18.19
CA VAL A 7 -35.57 33.39 17.30
C VAL A 7 -35.69 31.95 16.79
N LEU A 8 -36.14 31.79 15.55
CA LEU A 8 -36.15 30.51 14.83
C LEU A 8 -34.72 30.14 14.42
N LEU A 9 -34.07 29.31 15.22
CA LEU A 9 -32.80 28.65 14.88
C LEU A 9 -33.06 27.57 13.82
N LEU A 10 -32.84 27.91 12.55
CA LEU A 10 -32.81 26.94 11.45
C LEU A 10 -31.55 26.08 11.54
N LEU A 11 -31.68 24.92 12.18
CA LEU A 11 -30.67 23.85 12.14
C LEU A 11 -30.54 23.36 10.69
N HIS A 12 -29.56 23.89 9.96
CA HIS A 12 -29.08 23.26 8.74
C HIS A 12 -28.32 22.00 9.16
N VAL A 13 -28.98 20.84 9.09
CA VAL A 13 -28.30 19.56 9.12
C VAL A 13 -27.51 19.47 7.81
N GLY A 14 -26.26 19.94 7.85
CA GLY A 14 -25.29 19.65 6.81
C GLY A 14 -25.10 18.14 6.82
N VAL A 15 -25.66 17.46 5.81
CA VAL A 15 -25.40 16.05 5.60
C VAL A 15 -23.99 15.96 5.02
N GLU A 16 -23.00 15.92 5.91
CA GLU A 16 -21.66 15.44 5.60
C GLU A 16 -21.83 14.00 5.12
N SER A 17 -21.97 13.84 3.80
CA SER A 17 -22.03 12.53 3.18
C SER A 17 -20.63 11.95 3.29
N ILE A 18 -20.37 11.18 4.36
CA ILE A 18 -19.21 10.30 4.40
C ILE A 18 -19.42 9.34 3.22
N LEU A 19 -18.82 9.66 2.07
CA LEU A 19 -18.89 8.88 0.84
C LEU A 19 -18.04 7.61 1.04
N VAL A 20 -18.59 6.69 1.82
CA VAL A 20 -18.07 5.34 1.97
C VAL A 20 -18.48 4.57 0.72
N CYS A 21 -17.51 3.91 0.09
CA CYS A 21 -17.75 3.04 -1.05
C CYS A 21 -18.51 1.79 -0.61
N ILE A 22 -19.82 1.77 -0.84
CA ILE A 22 -20.68 0.61 -0.55
C ILE A 22 -20.67 -0.42 -1.70
N PRO A 23 -20.97 -1.70 -1.42
CA PRO A 23 -21.17 -2.70 -2.47
C PRO A 23 -22.26 -2.22 -3.46
N ARG A 24 -22.05 -2.47 -4.76
CA ARG A 24 -22.94 -2.03 -5.86
C ARG A 24 -23.05 -0.53 -6.10
N ILE A 25 -22.24 0.30 -5.45
CA ILE A 25 -22.26 1.74 -5.74
C ILE A 25 -22.02 2.04 -7.22
N CYS A 26 -21.19 1.22 -7.90
CA CYS A 26 -20.89 1.38 -9.32
C CYS A 26 -22.10 1.22 -10.24
N ASP A 27 -23.16 0.51 -9.83
CA ASP A 27 -24.38 0.33 -10.63
C ASP A 27 -25.13 1.67 -10.84
N HIS A 28 -24.85 2.65 -9.98
CA HIS A 28 -25.43 3.99 -10.01
C HIS A 28 -24.41 5.08 -10.35
N VAL A 29 -23.17 4.72 -10.69
CA VAL A 29 -22.12 5.68 -11.03
C VAL A 29 -22.08 5.88 -12.53
N ARG A 30 -22.18 7.14 -12.96
CA ARG A 30 -21.97 7.53 -14.35
C ARG A 30 -20.51 7.94 -14.55
N CYS A 31 -19.78 7.18 -15.37
CA CYS A 31 -18.38 7.48 -15.66
C CYS A 31 -18.23 8.69 -16.60
N PRO A 32 -17.18 9.52 -16.39
CA PRO A 32 -16.89 10.65 -17.28
C PRO A 32 -16.33 10.18 -18.63
N ASP A 33 -16.55 10.97 -19.67
CA ASP A 33 -15.90 10.77 -20.97
C ASP A 33 -14.43 11.17 -20.90
N LEU A 34 -13.54 10.27 -21.30
CA LEU A 34 -12.09 10.42 -21.21
C LEU A 34 -11.42 10.67 -22.57
N THR A 35 -12.20 10.84 -23.64
CA THR A 35 -11.68 10.95 -25.02
C THR A 35 -10.61 12.05 -25.17
N ASN A 36 -10.82 13.22 -24.55
CA ASN A 36 -9.90 14.36 -24.64
C ASN A 36 -8.93 14.46 -23.45
N CYS A 37 -8.72 13.36 -22.71
CA CYS A 37 -7.86 13.39 -21.52
C CYS A 37 -6.40 13.73 -21.88
N LYS A 38 -5.87 13.09 -22.93
CA LYS A 38 -4.50 13.32 -23.40
C LYS A 38 -4.29 14.74 -23.90
N ASP A 39 -5.28 15.31 -24.61
CA ASP A 39 -5.21 16.68 -25.15
C ASP A 39 -5.12 17.74 -24.04
N LYS A 40 -5.59 17.42 -22.84
CA LYS A 40 -5.56 18.30 -21.65
C LYS A 40 -4.37 18.04 -20.75
N ASN A 41 -3.28 17.47 -21.27
CA ASN A 41 -2.09 17.09 -20.48
C ASN A 41 -2.45 16.11 -19.33
N GLY A 42 -3.46 15.27 -19.56
CA GLY A 42 -3.90 14.25 -18.63
C GLY A 42 -3.55 12.85 -19.12
N ARG A 43 -3.45 11.92 -18.18
CA ARG A 43 -3.37 10.48 -18.48
C ARG A 43 -4.57 9.76 -17.92
N VAL A 44 -5.07 8.77 -18.67
CA VAL A 44 -6.13 7.90 -18.16
C VAL A 44 -5.50 6.93 -17.17
N LYS A 45 -6.00 6.95 -15.93
CA LYS A 45 -5.60 6.04 -14.87
C LYS A 45 -6.77 5.12 -14.57
N GLU A 46 -6.50 3.82 -14.62
CA GLU A 46 -7.52 2.81 -14.43
C GLU A 46 -8.09 2.84 -13.01
N LYS A 47 -9.41 2.71 -12.89
CA LYS A 47 -10.12 2.69 -11.59
C LYS A 47 -9.75 3.85 -10.65
N ALA A 48 -9.37 4.99 -11.23
CA ALA A 48 -9.00 6.17 -10.48
C ALA A 48 -10.18 7.11 -10.17
N GLY A 49 -11.35 6.82 -10.73
CA GLY A 49 -12.59 7.54 -10.49
C GLY A 49 -13.24 7.18 -9.16
N PHE A 50 -14.44 7.71 -8.96
CA PHE A 50 -15.21 7.55 -7.74
C PHE A 50 -15.35 6.07 -7.34
N CYS A 51 -14.91 5.74 -6.12
CA CYS A 51 -14.91 4.39 -5.56
C CYS A 51 -14.28 3.29 -6.43
N GLY A 52 -13.38 3.67 -7.35
CA GLY A 52 -12.77 2.75 -8.30
C GLY A 52 -13.73 2.19 -9.35
N CYS A 53 -14.92 2.79 -9.50
CA CYS A 53 -15.93 2.37 -10.47
C CYS A 53 -15.59 2.75 -11.91
N CYS A 54 -14.80 3.82 -12.07
CA CYS A 54 -14.47 4.38 -13.37
C CYS A 54 -12.97 4.62 -13.46
N ASP A 55 -12.48 4.67 -14.68
CA ASP A 55 -11.19 5.29 -14.96
C ASP A 55 -11.30 6.81 -14.77
N ALA A 56 -10.19 7.46 -14.50
CA ALA A 56 -10.14 8.92 -14.38
C ALA A 56 -9.01 9.51 -15.20
N CYS A 57 -9.25 10.73 -15.68
CA CYS A 57 -8.20 11.54 -16.26
C CYS A 57 -7.40 12.22 -15.14
N VAL A 58 -6.10 11.96 -15.07
CA VAL A 58 -5.19 12.53 -14.07
C VAL A 58 -4.22 13.49 -14.75
N THR A 59 -4.33 14.78 -14.41
CA THR A 59 -3.49 15.84 -14.96
C THR A 59 -2.03 15.64 -14.57
N GLN A 60 -1.10 15.74 -15.53
CA GLN A 60 0.33 15.56 -15.33
C GLN A 60 1.02 16.89 -15.00
N LEU A 61 1.32 17.13 -13.73
CA LEU A 61 1.94 18.34 -13.22
C LEU A 61 3.41 18.45 -13.66
N GLU A 62 3.80 19.66 -14.06
CA GLU A 62 5.17 19.97 -14.48
C GLU A 62 6.12 20.17 -13.28
N ARG A 63 7.42 20.24 -13.58
CA ARG A 63 8.45 20.51 -12.58
C ARG A 63 8.15 21.82 -11.84
N GLY A 64 8.37 21.84 -10.53
CA GLY A 64 8.18 23.02 -9.70
C GLY A 64 6.72 23.32 -9.34
N LYS A 65 5.74 22.59 -9.90
CA LYS A 65 4.34 22.74 -9.52
C LYS A 65 4.09 22.09 -8.16
N LYS A 66 3.20 22.71 -7.38
CA LYS A 66 2.73 22.13 -6.14
C LYS A 66 1.88 20.91 -6.43
N CYS A 67 2.23 19.81 -5.80
CA CYS A 67 1.46 18.60 -5.79
C CYS A 67 0.82 18.50 -4.41
N ILE A 68 -0.51 18.47 -4.38
CA ILE A 68 -1.25 18.20 -3.14
C ILE A 68 -1.65 16.73 -3.22
N SER A 69 -1.16 15.91 -2.30
CA SER A 69 -1.75 14.59 -2.13
C SER A 69 -3.14 14.80 -1.53
N ALA A 70 -4.16 14.89 -2.39
CA ALA A 70 -5.56 14.97 -1.98
C ALA A 70 -5.95 13.83 -1.01
N LEU A 71 -5.15 12.75 -1.00
CA LEU A 71 -5.21 11.65 -0.05
C LEU A 71 -5.16 12.08 1.43
N LEU A 72 -4.60 13.26 1.75
CA LEU A 72 -4.50 13.76 3.12
C LEU A 72 -5.73 14.51 3.61
N LEU A 73 -6.63 14.97 2.72
CA LEU A 73 -7.75 15.85 3.09
C LEU A 73 -9.11 15.31 2.63
N THR A 74 -9.14 14.49 1.59
CA THR A 74 -10.38 13.98 1.01
C THR A 74 -10.18 12.51 0.64
N ASN A 75 -11.13 11.64 0.94
CA ASN A 75 -11.12 10.22 0.52
C ASN A 75 -11.31 10.04 -1.00
N THR A 76 -10.98 11.04 -1.79
CA THR A 76 -11.03 11.05 -3.24
C THR A 76 -9.63 10.82 -3.81
N GLN A 77 -9.54 10.02 -4.86
CA GLN A 77 -8.29 9.80 -5.56
C GLN A 77 -7.82 11.12 -6.22
N PRO A 78 -6.50 11.35 -6.29
CA PRO A 78 -5.96 12.59 -6.81
C PRO A 78 -6.27 12.73 -8.31
N THR A 79 -6.88 13.86 -8.67
CA THR A 79 -7.15 14.28 -10.06
C THR A 79 -5.91 14.85 -10.76
N GLU A 80 -4.82 15.04 -10.02
CA GLU A 80 -3.55 15.57 -10.50
C GLU A 80 -2.39 14.80 -9.88
N GLU A 81 -1.31 14.60 -10.63
CA GLU A 81 -0.09 14.00 -10.11
C GLU A 81 1.13 14.52 -10.88
N CYS A 82 2.34 14.36 -10.35
CA CYS A 82 3.55 14.76 -11.06
C CYS A 82 3.73 13.95 -12.34
N SER A 83 4.16 14.64 -13.41
CA SER A 83 4.31 14.04 -14.74
C SER A 83 5.24 12.83 -14.71
N VAL A 84 4.67 11.66 -14.98
CA VAL A 84 5.41 10.39 -14.99
C VAL A 84 6.30 10.28 -16.23
N ASP A 85 5.83 10.78 -17.38
CA ASP A 85 6.62 10.79 -18.61
C ASP A 85 7.90 11.64 -18.48
N LYS A 86 7.86 12.68 -17.64
CA LYS A 86 9.02 13.53 -17.32
C LYS A 86 9.83 13.03 -16.10
N GLY A 87 9.46 11.88 -15.52
CA GLY A 87 10.14 11.27 -14.37
C GLY A 87 10.09 12.12 -13.09
N LEU A 88 9.01 12.88 -12.90
CA LEU A 88 8.85 13.76 -11.74
C LEU A 88 8.10 13.04 -10.61
N VAL A 89 8.51 13.32 -9.38
CA VAL A 89 7.90 12.79 -8.17
C VAL A 89 7.52 13.95 -7.26
N CYS A 90 6.42 13.81 -6.55
CA CYS A 90 6.03 14.79 -5.55
C CYS A 90 6.97 14.68 -4.35
N ASP A 91 7.76 15.71 -4.11
CA ASP A 91 8.64 15.76 -2.94
C ASP A 91 7.82 15.83 -1.64
N PRO A 92 7.96 14.88 -0.70
CA PRO A 92 7.19 14.88 0.55
C PRO A 92 7.54 16.03 1.50
N VAL A 93 8.69 16.70 1.31
CA VAL A 93 9.10 17.83 2.16
C VAL A 93 8.53 19.14 1.61
N THR A 94 8.78 19.44 0.35
CA THR A 94 8.38 20.72 -0.26
C THR A 94 7.03 20.67 -0.98
N TRP A 95 6.42 19.49 -1.12
CA TRP A 95 5.16 19.27 -1.85
C TRP A 95 5.23 19.79 -3.29
N THR A 96 6.34 19.53 -3.95
CA THR A 96 6.65 20.08 -5.26
C THR A 96 7.11 18.96 -6.21
N CYS A 97 6.66 18.99 -7.46
CA CYS A 97 7.10 18.02 -8.47
C CYS A 97 8.56 18.26 -8.85
N LEU A 98 9.44 17.34 -8.47
CA LEU A 98 10.88 17.42 -8.69
C LEU A 98 11.39 16.10 -9.26
N SER A 99 12.53 16.12 -9.95
CA SER A 99 13.22 14.88 -10.29
C SER A 99 13.85 14.25 -9.04
N PRO A 100 14.03 12.93 -8.99
CA PRO A 100 14.70 12.27 -7.87
C PRO A 100 16.09 12.85 -7.57
N LYS A 101 16.83 13.32 -8.60
CA LYS A 101 18.13 13.97 -8.44
C LYS A 101 18.03 15.29 -7.64
N GLU A 102 17.02 16.10 -7.95
CA GLU A 102 16.77 17.38 -7.27
C GLU A 102 16.37 17.17 -5.81
N ILE A 103 15.46 16.21 -5.56
CA ILE A 103 15.05 15.84 -4.19
C ILE A 103 16.29 15.46 -3.36
N ASN A 104 17.17 14.59 -3.90
CA ASN A 104 18.40 14.17 -3.22
C ASN A 104 19.44 15.29 -3.03
N SER A 105 19.33 16.40 -3.77
CA SER A 105 20.23 17.55 -3.68
C SER A 105 19.76 18.64 -2.72
N GLN A 106 18.51 18.58 -2.25
CA GLN A 106 17.94 19.61 -1.39
C GLN A 106 18.40 19.49 0.08
N PRO A 107 18.75 20.60 0.75
CA PRO A 107 19.02 20.61 2.18
C PRO A 107 17.75 20.25 2.94
N GLY A 108 17.81 19.20 3.77
CA GLY A 108 16.64 18.53 4.38
C GLY A 108 16.45 17.09 3.89
N HIS A 109 16.97 16.76 2.70
CA HIS A 109 17.09 15.39 2.18
C HIS A 109 18.50 14.77 2.39
N PHE A 110 19.45 15.50 2.97
CA PHE A 110 20.86 15.10 3.06
C PHE A 110 21.15 14.15 4.24
N ARG A 111 21.57 12.93 3.86
CA ARG A 111 22.43 11.94 4.54
C ARG A 111 22.88 12.28 5.97
N SER A 112 22.44 11.43 6.92
CA SER A 112 23.09 11.28 8.23
C SER A 112 24.60 11.07 8.04
N LYS A 113 25.40 12.09 8.39
CA LYS A 113 26.86 12.03 8.39
C LYS A 113 27.29 10.94 9.39
N ARG A 114 27.93 9.87 8.90
CA ARG A 114 28.60 8.89 9.77
C ARG A 114 30.02 9.34 10.10
N SER A 115 30.36 9.17 11.38
CA SER A 115 31.68 9.33 12.01
C SER A 115 32.75 8.42 11.38
N PRO A 116 34.05 8.78 11.42
CA PRO A 116 35.09 8.21 10.55
C PRO A 116 35.84 6.99 11.11
N PHE A 117 35.31 6.26 12.10
CA PHE A 117 35.98 5.08 12.64
C PHE A 117 35.29 3.80 12.14
N PHE A 118 36.08 2.86 11.64
CA PHE A 118 35.73 1.55 11.07
C PHE A 118 35.57 1.50 9.55
N THR A 119 36.73 1.51 8.88
CA THR A 119 37.00 0.83 7.62
C THR A 119 36.87 -0.69 7.81
N GLN A 120 35.78 -1.27 7.35
CA GLN A 120 35.76 -2.55 6.64
C GLN A 120 34.72 -2.43 5.52
N PRO A 121 34.92 -3.07 4.35
CA PRO A 121 34.01 -2.97 3.21
C PRO A 121 32.72 -3.73 3.54
N PHE A 122 31.82 -3.10 4.28
CA PHE A 122 30.50 -3.65 4.54
C PHE A 122 29.56 -3.35 3.36
N PRO A 123 28.77 -4.34 2.90
CA PRO A 123 27.90 -4.24 1.74
C PRO A 123 26.90 -3.08 1.87
N ARG A 124 26.51 -2.52 0.72
CA ARG A 124 25.59 -1.39 0.56
C ARG A 124 24.40 -1.48 1.52
N PRO A 125 23.95 -0.37 2.14
CA PRO A 125 22.73 -0.40 2.95
C PRO A 125 21.54 -0.69 2.03
N LYS A 126 21.01 -1.91 2.11
CA LYS A 126 19.59 -2.13 1.88
C LYS A 126 18.90 -1.18 2.86
N ASN A 127 18.16 -0.21 2.36
CA ASN A 127 17.24 0.51 3.21
C ASN A 127 16.07 -0.44 3.45
N ASP A 128 16.29 -1.40 4.35
CA ASP A 128 15.32 -2.37 4.80
C ASP A 128 14.26 -1.61 5.60
N PHE A 129 13.23 -1.09 4.92
CA PHE A 129 11.94 -1.03 5.57
C PHE A 129 11.70 -2.44 6.09
N ALA A 130 11.64 -2.60 7.43
CA ALA A 130 11.15 -3.84 7.98
C ALA A 130 9.84 -4.14 7.25
N SER A 131 9.72 -5.33 6.66
CA SER A 131 8.56 -5.70 5.86
C SER A 131 7.24 -5.52 6.62
N LYS A 132 7.31 -5.37 7.95
CA LYS A 132 6.30 -4.88 8.88
C LYS A 132 6.50 -3.39 9.18
N GLN A 133 5.50 -2.57 8.93
CA GLN A 133 5.39 -1.19 9.39
C GLN A 133 4.32 -1.08 10.47
N CYS A 134 4.48 -0.16 11.42
CA CYS A 134 3.49 0.07 12.47
C CYS A 134 3.25 1.57 12.68
N LYS A 135 1.97 1.93 12.82
CA LYS A 135 1.56 3.30 13.13
C LYS A 135 0.19 3.25 13.82
N ASP A 136 -0.03 4.14 14.78
CA ASP A 136 -1.35 4.37 15.40
C ASP A 136 -2.03 3.09 15.92
N GLY A 137 -1.24 2.19 16.52
CA GLY A 137 -1.75 0.95 17.12
C GLY A 137 -2.03 -0.19 16.12
N MET A 138 -1.70 -0.02 14.84
CA MET A 138 -1.80 -1.05 13.81
C MET A 138 -0.45 -1.33 13.17
N CYS A 139 -0.25 -2.57 12.72
CA CYS A 139 0.90 -2.97 11.93
C CYS A 139 0.45 -3.61 10.62
N TRP A 140 1.19 -3.39 9.54
CA TRP A 140 0.89 -3.92 8.21
C TRP A 140 2.15 -4.31 7.44
N CYS A 141 1.98 -5.17 6.45
CA CYS A 141 3.07 -5.60 5.59
C CYS A 141 3.26 -4.67 4.39
N VAL A 142 4.52 -4.39 4.04
CA VAL A 142 4.90 -3.58 2.89
C VAL A 142 5.99 -4.23 2.04
N THR A 143 6.07 -3.84 0.76
CA THR A 143 7.23 -4.12 -0.10
C THR A 143 8.44 -3.26 0.29
N GLN A 144 9.59 -3.53 -0.31
CA GLN A 144 10.79 -2.68 -0.16
C GLN A 144 10.53 -1.22 -0.59
N ASP A 145 9.61 -1.00 -1.52
CA ASP A 145 9.19 0.33 -2.00
C ASP A 145 8.05 0.94 -1.16
N GLY A 146 7.63 0.28 -0.08
CA GLY A 146 6.58 0.76 0.83
C GLY A 146 5.14 0.47 0.38
N ILE A 147 4.93 -0.37 -0.63
CA ILE A 147 3.57 -0.73 -1.11
C ILE A 147 2.92 -1.67 -0.10
N ASN A 148 1.72 -1.32 0.39
CA ASN A 148 0.97 -2.14 1.33
C ASN A 148 0.48 -3.45 0.68
N LEU A 149 0.77 -4.58 1.32
CA LEU A 149 0.46 -5.93 0.84
C LEU A 149 -0.90 -6.46 1.31
N GLY A 150 -1.66 -5.69 2.10
CA GLY A 150 -3.01 -6.05 2.58
C GLY A 150 -3.05 -6.94 3.82
N TYR A 151 -1.90 -7.25 4.43
CA TYR A 151 -1.80 -8.00 5.68
C TYR A 151 -1.62 -7.02 6.83
N ASN A 152 -2.51 -7.06 7.81
CA ASN A 152 -2.49 -6.15 8.95
C ASN A 152 -2.98 -6.82 10.24
N THR A 153 -2.56 -6.26 11.37
CA THR A 153 -2.94 -6.72 12.71
C THR A 153 -2.79 -5.58 13.71
N ALA A 154 -3.48 -5.68 14.86
CA ALA A 154 -3.26 -4.75 15.96
C ALA A 154 -1.82 -4.84 16.49
N LEU A 155 -1.27 -3.73 16.97
CA LEU A 155 0.10 -3.67 17.50
C LEU A 155 0.32 -4.69 18.63
N SER A 156 -0.69 -4.92 19.46
CA SER A 156 -0.69 -5.93 20.53
C SER A 156 -0.46 -7.36 20.03
N GLU A 157 -0.84 -7.66 18.79
CA GLU A 157 -0.75 -8.99 18.17
C GLU A 157 0.39 -9.08 17.15
N ALA A 158 1.17 -8.03 16.98
CA ALA A 158 2.14 -7.92 15.90
C ALA A 158 3.53 -8.49 16.25
N ASN A 159 3.75 -9.03 17.44
CA ASN A 159 5.09 -9.46 17.90
C ASN A 159 5.73 -10.51 16.97
N ASP A 160 4.93 -11.44 16.48
CA ASP A 160 5.28 -12.53 15.56
C ASP A 160 5.09 -12.16 14.08
N MET A 161 4.62 -10.95 13.76
CA MET A 161 4.40 -10.51 12.38
C MET A 161 5.75 -10.25 11.66
N LYS A 162 6.11 -11.09 10.69
CA LYS A 162 7.36 -10.99 9.91
C LYS A 162 7.14 -10.63 8.44
N CYS A 163 5.94 -10.79 7.90
CA CYS A 163 5.57 -10.42 6.52
C CYS A 163 6.34 -11.15 5.40
N VAL A 164 7.06 -12.22 5.72
CA VAL A 164 7.92 -12.93 4.77
C VAL A 164 7.09 -13.62 3.69
N CYS A 165 5.98 -14.27 4.06
CA CYS A 165 5.10 -14.93 3.10
C CYS A 165 4.43 -13.91 2.16
N ALA A 166 3.91 -12.82 2.73
CA ALA A 166 3.29 -11.73 1.97
C ALA A 166 4.23 -11.16 0.90
N GLY A 167 5.50 -10.90 1.26
CA GLY A 167 6.50 -10.40 0.31
C GLY A 167 6.81 -11.39 -0.81
N LYS A 168 6.90 -12.69 -0.51
CA LYS A 168 7.11 -13.72 -1.55
C LYS A 168 5.89 -13.86 -2.46
N ALA A 169 4.68 -13.82 -1.92
CA ALA A 169 3.43 -13.94 -2.68
C ALA A 169 3.19 -12.76 -3.63
N TYR A 170 3.78 -11.58 -3.33
CA TYR A 170 3.66 -10.39 -4.17
C TYR A 170 4.60 -10.41 -5.39
N ASN A 171 5.78 -11.04 -5.29
CA ASN A 171 6.74 -11.04 -6.38
C ASN A 171 6.45 -12.20 -7.37
N PRO A 172 6.10 -11.90 -8.64
CA PRO A 172 5.74 -12.90 -9.64
C PRO A 172 6.86 -13.92 -9.94
N GLU A 173 8.13 -13.55 -9.76
CA GLU A 173 9.26 -14.47 -9.93
C GLU A 173 9.20 -15.64 -8.95
N HIS A 174 8.62 -15.44 -7.77
CA HIS A 174 8.50 -16.48 -6.75
C HIS A 174 7.27 -17.37 -6.95
N LEU A 175 6.36 -17.04 -7.88
CA LEU A 175 5.10 -17.75 -8.09
C LEU A 175 5.20 -18.94 -9.04
N LEU A 176 6.35 -19.15 -9.69
CA LEU A 176 6.55 -20.27 -10.61
C LEU A 176 6.39 -21.63 -9.91
N GLY A 177 5.23 -22.26 -10.08
CA GLY A 177 4.87 -23.54 -9.45
C GLY A 177 4.48 -23.46 -7.96
N ASN A 178 4.61 -22.28 -7.34
CA ASN A 178 4.36 -22.07 -5.91
C ASN A 178 3.00 -21.42 -5.67
N THR A 179 2.21 -21.99 -4.76
CA THR A 179 1.04 -21.29 -4.19
C THR A 179 1.34 -20.95 -2.73
N PHE A 180 1.72 -19.70 -2.47
CA PHE A 180 1.99 -19.24 -1.11
C PHE A 180 0.70 -19.13 -0.30
N ARG A 181 0.66 -19.83 0.83
CA ARG A 181 -0.46 -19.80 1.78
C ARG A 181 -0.04 -18.98 2.99
N CYS A 182 -0.44 -17.72 3.00
CA CYS A 182 -0.12 -16.82 4.10
C CYS A 182 -1.26 -16.78 5.14
N ASP A 183 -0.92 -16.44 6.39
CA ASP A 183 -1.90 -16.10 7.43
C ASP A 183 -2.27 -14.60 7.37
N LYS A 184 -3.10 -14.13 8.30
CA LYS A 184 -3.55 -12.72 8.33
C LYS A 184 -2.43 -11.72 8.65
N LYS A 185 -1.35 -12.18 9.28
CA LYS A 185 -0.16 -11.38 9.63
C LYS A 185 0.89 -11.36 8.52
N GLY A 186 0.65 -12.07 7.41
CA GLY A 186 1.60 -12.18 6.30
C GLY A 186 2.74 -13.16 6.55
N ASN A 187 2.60 -14.03 7.54
CA ASN A 187 3.48 -15.17 7.82
C ASN A 187 3.02 -16.40 7.03
N PHE A 188 3.85 -17.44 6.98
CA PHE A 188 3.46 -18.69 6.32
C PHE A 188 2.47 -19.47 7.18
N LYS A 189 1.45 -20.06 6.55
CA LYS A 189 0.73 -21.15 7.18
C LYS A 189 1.66 -22.36 7.37
N PRO A 190 1.41 -23.23 8.36
CA PRO A 190 2.31 -24.33 8.72
C PRO A 190 2.69 -25.29 7.59
N PHE A 191 1.95 -25.30 6.47
CA PHE A 191 2.29 -26.06 5.28
C PHE A 191 2.15 -25.23 4.01
N GLN A 192 3.06 -25.46 3.06
CA GLN A 192 3.13 -24.81 1.75
C GLN A 192 3.22 -25.88 0.66
N CYS A 193 2.73 -25.54 -0.54
CA CYS A 193 2.66 -26.50 -1.64
C CYS A 193 3.27 -25.95 -2.92
N ILE A 194 3.97 -26.83 -3.63
CA ILE A 194 4.53 -26.62 -4.96
C ILE A 194 3.87 -27.67 -5.87
N GLY A 195 3.02 -27.22 -6.80
CA GLY A 195 2.13 -28.11 -7.55
C GLY A 195 1.30 -28.99 -6.61
N SER A 196 1.48 -30.32 -6.69
CA SER A 196 0.79 -31.31 -5.87
C SER A 196 1.56 -31.77 -4.63
N MET A 197 2.74 -31.21 -4.36
CA MET A 197 3.60 -31.60 -3.24
C MET A 197 3.55 -30.54 -2.15
N CYS A 198 3.23 -30.92 -0.92
CA CYS A 198 3.19 -30.02 0.22
C CYS A 198 4.22 -30.42 1.28
N SER A 199 4.85 -29.43 1.90
CA SER A 199 5.79 -29.61 3.01
C SER A 199 5.36 -28.76 4.19
N CYS A 200 5.70 -29.20 5.40
CA CYS A 200 5.63 -28.34 6.56
C CYS A 200 6.70 -27.24 6.44
N VAL A 201 6.38 -26.04 6.91
CA VAL A 201 7.32 -24.93 6.96
C VAL A 201 7.24 -24.24 8.31
N ASP A 202 8.35 -23.66 8.73
CA ASP A 202 8.36 -22.72 9.83
C ASP A 202 7.51 -21.47 9.47
N PRO A 203 6.53 -21.08 10.30
CA PRO A 203 5.64 -19.96 9.98
C PRO A 203 6.33 -18.61 9.78
N LEU A 204 7.45 -18.36 10.46
CA LEU A 204 8.11 -17.05 10.49
C LEU A 204 9.16 -16.89 9.38
N THR A 205 9.80 -17.99 8.99
CA THR A 205 10.94 -18.01 8.05
C THR A 205 10.59 -18.68 6.72
N GLY A 206 9.62 -19.61 6.72
CA GLY A 206 9.26 -20.42 5.56
C GLY A 206 10.25 -21.54 5.26
N VAL A 207 11.16 -21.87 6.19
CA VAL A 207 12.10 -23.00 6.05
C VAL A 207 11.31 -24.30 6.07
N THR A 208 11.49 -25.14 5.06
CA THR A 208 10.82 -26.45 4.94
C THR A 208 11.33 -27.43 5.98
N GLN A 209 10.40 -28.18 6.56
CA GLN A 209 10.66 -29.23 7.54
C GLN A 209 10.08 -30.55 7.03
N GLY A 210 10.90 -31.60 7.07
CA GLY A 210 10.51 -32.92 6.59
C GLY A 210 10.50 -33.04 5.07
N MET A 211 10.07 -34.21 4.59
CA MET A 211 9.95 -34.47 3.16
C MET A 211 8.59 -33.99 2.63
N PRO A 212 8.51 -33.54 1.36
CA PRO A 212 7.23 -33.17 0.75
C PRO A 212 6.32 -34.39 0.57
N GLU A 213 5.02 -34.19 0.77
CA GLU A 213 3.97 -35.21 0.61
C GLU A 213 2.92 -34.80 -0.44
N HIS A 214 2.29 -35.77 -1.10
CA HIS A 214 1.26 -35.49 -2.11
C HIS A 214 -0.08 -35.04 -1.48
N ILE A 215 -0.71 -34.03 -2.11
CA ILE A 215 -2.01 -33.43 -1.74
C ILE A 215 -3.16 -34.44 -1.62
N GLY A 216 -3.09 -35.59 -2.29
CA GLY A 216 -4.17 -36.57 -2.41
C GLY A 216 -4.63 -37.20 -1.08
N PRO A 217 -3.90 -38.15 -0.48
CA PRO A 217 -4.44 -38.96 0.62
C PRO A 217 -4.38 -38.28 2.00
N ALA A 218 -3.67 -37.16 2.14
CA ALA A 218 -3.08 -36.78 3.43
C ALA A 218 -3.19 -35.30 3.86
N ILE A 219 -3.85 -34.40 3.11
CA ILE A 219 -3.95 -32.98 3.53
C ILE A 219 -4.60 -32.80 4.90
N GLY A 220 -5.58 -33.63 5.26
CA GLY A 220 -6.19 -33.63 6.60
C GLY A 220 -5.30 -34.18 7.71
N ASN A 221 -4.22 -34.89 7.33
CA ASN A 221 -3.32 -35.62 8.23
C ASN A 221 -1.91 -35.00 8.32
N LEU A 222 -1.60 -33.97 7.52
CA LEU A 222 -0.31 -33.28 7.59
C LEU A 222 -0.24 -32.48 8.90
N LYS A 223 0.14 -33.17 9.97
CA LYS A 223 0.33 -32.62 11.31
C LYS A 223 1.68 -31.94 11.38
N CYS A 224 1.77 -30.75 10.79
CA CYS A 224 2.89 -29.86 11.06
C CYS A 224 2.91 -29.52 12.55
N ALA A 225 4.09 -29.48 13.14
CA ALA A 225 4.25 -29.12 14.54
C ALA A 225 3.51 -27.79 14.81
N LYS A 226 2.69 -27.76 15.85
CA LYS A 226 2.09 -26.51 16.33
C LYS A 226 3.17 -25.76 17.09
N TYR A 227 3.45 -24.53 16.65
CA TYR A 227 4.29 -23.56 17.35
C TYR A 227 3.41 -22.62 18.15
#